data_AF-A0A2G9C6S7-F1
#
_entry.id   AF-A0A2G9C6S7-F1
#
_cell.length_a   1.000
_cell.length_b   1.000
_cell.length_c   1.000
_cell.angle_alpha   90.00
_cell.angle_beta   90.00
_cell.angle_gamma   90.00
#
_symmetry.space_group_name_H-M   'P 1'
#
loop_
_entity.id
_entity.type
_entity.pdbx_description
1 polymer ?
#
loop_
_entity_poly.entity_id
_entity_poly.type
_entity_poly.pdbx_seq_one_letter_code
_entity_poly.pdbx_strand_id
1 'polypeptide(L)'
;MTAAEQEASTDRIDAIAEYFSSKWRDCPPIHVVPTAADLPFPAPSDAEGASRRGETFLVAGALDQRRAVEVIAHEVVGHHGLRRTLGGAWRSFLASTLDGTRRDPALRATRQRIEQIYAADGGTVALPPMKLADEIAATIAERSIDPRTGEMAVARPLQKQAAAVAGHVAREVLLLDRAVCADQLQGTVLLAERQLRVGGTFLGWRRRIAGWYAGFMAYKFDPNARPMSLQEAQDLLRAENTRLKNKDENGIVLQVLALAAIVVFFVGYLAWAGIKTFGWLH
;
A
#
# COMPACT_ATOMS: atom_id res chain seq x y z
N MET A 1 -22.31 -24.29 -20.45
CA MET A 1 -21.07 -24.08 -21.21
C MET A 1 -20.59 -25.45 -21.69
N THR A 2 -20.27 -25.58 -22.96
CA THR A 2 -19.69 -26.83 -23.50
C THR A 2 -18.22 -26.96 -23.09
N ALA A 3 -17.65 -28.15 -23.16
CA ALA A 3 -16.22 -28.37 -22.85
C ALA A 3 -15.30 -27.47 -23.71
N ALA A 4 -15.64 -27.29 -24.99
CA ALA A 4 -14.89 -26.42 -25.90
C ALA A 4 -15.00 -24.92 -25.56
N GLU A 5 -16.17 -24.47 -25.10
CA GLU A 5 -16.34 -23.09 -24.61
C GLU A 5 -15.55 -22.86 -23.32
N GLN A 6 -15.46 -23.87 -22.45
CA GLN A 6 -14.71 -23.81 -21.20
C GLN A 6 -13.21 -23.78 -21.42
N GLU A 7 -12.70 -24.60 -22.34
CA GLU A 7 -11.31 -24.60 -22.80
C GLU A 7 -10.95 -23.22 -23.38
N ALA A 8 -11.74 -22.71 -24.33
CA ALA A 8 -11.51 -21.40 -24.92
C ALA A 8 -11.60 -20.24 -23.92
N SER A 9 -12.45 -20.35 -22.89
CA SER A 9 -12.49 -19.36 -21.79
C SER A 9 -11.22 -19.41 -20.95
N THR A 10 -10.78 -20.63 -20.60
CA THR A 10 -9.55 -20.86 -19.82
C THR A 10 -8.34 -20.28 -20.54
N ASP A 11 -8.18 -20.56 -21.84
CA ASP A 11 -7.07 -20.03 -22.65
C ASP A 11 -7.02 -18.50 -22.68
N ARG A 12 -8.19 -17.84 -22.74
CA ARG A 12 -8.26 -16.36 -22.73
C ARG A 12 -7.84 -15.78 -21.39
N ILE A 13 -8.26 -16.40 -20.29
CA ILE A 13 -7.87 -15.96 -18.95
C ILE A 13 -6.39 -16.24 -18.70
N ASP A 14 -5.88 -17.37 -19.19
CA ASP A 14 -4.48 -17.74 -19.12
C ASP A 14 -3.59 -16.72 -19.84
N ALA A 15 -3.95 -16.30 -21.06
CA ALA A 15 -3.24 -15.24 -21.77
C ALA A 15 -3.19 -13.89 -21.00
N ILE A 16 -4.23 -13.56 -20.23
CA ILE A 16 -4.23 -12.37 -19.36
C ILE A 16 -3.29 -12.58 -18.17
N ALA A 17 -3.32 -13.76 -17.55
CA ALA A 17 -2.42 -14.10 -16.45
C ALA A 17 -0.94 -14.06 -16.89
N GLU A 18 -0.63 -14.58 -18.08
CA GLU A 18 0.70 -14.52 -18.70
C GLU A 18 1.15 -13.09 -19.00
N TYR A 19 0.25 -12.23 -19.49
CA TYR A 19 0.53 -10.81 -19.72
C TYR A 19 1.01 -10.12 -18.43
N PHE A 20 0.36 -10.36 -17.30
CA PHE A 20 0.79 -9.79 -16.01
C PHE A 20 2.07 -10.44 -15.50
N SER A 21 2.14 -11.78 -15.53
CA SER A 21 3.30 -12.53 -15.04
C SER A 21 4.59 -12.19 -15.78
N SER A 22 4.50 -11.88 -17.09
CA SER A 22 5.66 -11.46 -17.89
C SER A 22 6.08 -10.01 -17.63
N LYS A 23 5.16 -9.12 -17.25
CA LYS A 23 5.44 -7.70 -16.97
C LYS A 23 5.84 -7.42 -15.53
N TRP A 24 5.39 -8.24 -14.58
CA TRP A 24 5.64 -8.07 -13.16
C TRP A 24 6.77 -8.98 -12.70
N ARG A 25 7.98 -8.40 -12.54
CA ARG A 25 9.19 -9.12 -12.11
C ARG A 25 9.02 -9.89 -10.79
N ASP A 26 8.27 -9.32 -9.83
CA ASP A 26 8.03 -9.92 -8.51
C ASP A 26 6.60 -10.54 -8.40
N CYS A 27 5.99 -10.89 -9.54
CA CYS A 27 4.67 -11.56 -9.59
C CYS A 27 4.73 -12.92 -8.87
N PRO A 28 3.74 -13.27 -8.03
CA PRO A 28 3.56 -14.65 -7.60
C PRO A 28 3.18 -15.50 -8.82
N PRO A 29 3.44 -16.82 -8.79
CA PRO A 29 2.88 -17.73 -9.79
C PRO A 29 1.36 -17.56 -9.86
N ILE A 30 0.84 -17.41 -11.08
CA ILE A 30 -0.60 -17.36 -11.35
C ILE A 30 -0.99 -18.67 -12.02
N HIS A 31 -1.97 -19.36 -11.44
CA HIS A 31 -2.52 -20.60 -11.96
C HIS A 31 -3.97 -20.37 -12.38
N VAL A 32 -4.29 -20.66 -13.63
CA VAL A 32 -5.67 -20.61 -14.12
C VAL A 32 -6.26 -22.00 -14.06
N VAL A 33 -7.40 -22.14 -13.38
CA VAL A 33 -8.15 -23.39 -13.28
C VAL A 33 -9.55 -23.23 -13.90
N PRO A 34 -10.14 -24.29 -14.49
CA PRO A 34 -11.45 -24.17 -15.13
C PRO A 34 -12.58 -23.84 -14.16
N THR A 35 -12.64 -24.50 -13.00
CA THR A 35 -13.69 -24.33 -11.99
C THR A 35 -13.14 -24.26 -10.56
N ALA A 36 -13.94 -23.78 -9.61
CA ALA A 36 -13.55 -23.72 -8.20
C ALA A 36 -13.26 -25.11 -7.60
N ALA A 37 -13.83 -26.18 -8.16
CA ALA A 37 -13.56 -27.55 -7.72
C ALA A 37 -12.16 -28.05 -8.14
N ASP A 38 -11.54 -27.41 -9.13
CA ASP A 38 -10.19 -27.73 -9.61
C ASP A 38 -9.09 -27.04 -8.77
N LEU A 39 -9.48 -26.18 -7.82
CA LEU A 39 -8.53 -25.58 -6.88
C LEU A 39 -7.92 -26.66 -5.98
N PRO A 40 -6.62 -26.56 -5.61
CA PRO A 40 -5.96 -27.53 -4.75
C PRO A 40 -6.38 -27.44 -3.27
N PHE A 41 -7.51 -26.80 -2.99
CA PHE A 41 -8.05 -26.57 -1.67
C PHE A 41 -9.55 -26.27 -1.68
N PRO A 42 -10.24 -26.49 -0.54
CA PRO A 42 -11.66 -26.16 -0.43
C PRO A 42 -11.89 -24.66 -0.67
N ALA A 43 -12.78 -24.35 -1.60
CA ALA A 43 -13.23 -23.01 -1.92
C ALA A 43 -14.75 -23.02 -2.19
N PRO A 44 -15.45 -21.90 -1.98
CA PRO A 44 -16.83 -21.72 -2.42
C PRO A 44 -16.96 -21.96 -3.94
N SER A 45 -18.11 -22.47 -4.37
CA SER A 45 -18.37 -22.76 -5.80
C SER A 45 -18.35 -21.52 -6.70
N ASP A 46 -18.57 -20.34 -6.11
CA ASP A 46 -18.57 -19.02 -6.74
C ASP A 46 -17.23 -18.28 -6.59
N ALA A 47 -16.17 -18.96 -6.13
CA ALA A 47 -14.85 -18.36 -6.04
C ALA A 47 -14.35 -17.89 -7.42
N GLU A 48 -13.96 -16.62 -7.51
CA GLU A 48 -13.39 -16.01 -8.72
C GLU A 48 -11.85 -16.14 -8.76
N GLY A 49 -11.23 -16.08 -7.58
CA GLY A 49 -9.79 -16.19 -7.40
C GLY A 49 -9.44 -16.46 -5.94
N ALA A 50 -8.18 -16.80 -5.69
CA ALA A 50 -7.65 -16.98 -4.34
C ALA A 50 -6.13 -16.86 -4.31
N SER A 51 -5.59 -16.14 -3.34
CA SER A 51 -4.17 -16.20 -3.00
C SER A 51 -3.91 -17.14 -1.82
N ARG A 52 -3.07 -18.15 -2.04
CA ARG A 52 -2.68 -19.12 -1.00
C ARG A 52 -1.21 -19.47 -1.10
N ARG A 53 -0.51 -19.40 0.04
CA ARG A 53 0.91 -19.79 0.17
C ARG A 53 1.88 -19.11 -0.82
N GLY A 54 1.54 -17.91 -1.29
CA GLY A 54 2.39 -17.15 -2.22
C GLY A 54 2.14 -17.48 -3.69
N GLU A 55 1.08 -18.24 -3.98
CA GLU A 55 0.56 -18.51 -5.31
C GLU A 55 -0.81 -17.84 -5.43
N THR A 56 -1.17 -17.46 -6.65
CA THR A 56 -2.47 -16.89 -7.02
C THR A 56 -3.19 -17.85 -7.95
N PHE A 57 -4.46 -18.11 -7.67
CA PHE A 57 -5.32 -18.96 -8.50
C PHE A 57 -6.46 -18.12 -9.07
N LEU A 58 -6.77 -18.31 -10.35
CA LEU A 58 -7.92 -17.71 -11.04
C LEU A 58 -8.87 -18.80 -11.49
N VAL A 59 -10.17 -18.62 -11.28
CA VAL A 59 -11.20 -19.58 -11.70
C VAL A 59 -11.81 -19.12 -13.01
N ALA A 60 -11.33 -19.62 -14.14
CA ALA A 60 -11.70 -19.14 -15.47
C ALA A 60 -13.21 -19.19 -15.75
N GLY A 61 -13.91 -20.22 -15.25
CA GLY A 61 -15.36 -20.36 -15.42
C GLY A 61 -16.20 -19.29 -14.70
N ALA A 62 -15.61 -18.56 -13.74
CA ALA A 62 -16.26 -17.47 -13.01
C ALA A 62 -15.89 -16.08 -13.55
N LEU A 63 -15.02 -16.00 -14.57
CA LEU A 63 -14.39 -14.76 -15.00
C LEU A 63 -14.67 -14.45 -16.47
N ASP A 64 -15.00 -13.19 -16.75
CA ASP A 64 -14.73 -12.60 -18.07
C ASP A 64 -13.35 -11.92 -18.08
N GLN A 65 -12.90 -11.46 -19.26
CA GLN A 65 -11.58 -10.83 -19.42
C GLN A 65 -11.39 -9.60 -18.53
N ARG A 66 -12.44 -8.78 -18.39
CA ARG A 66 -12.37 -7.57 -17.58
C ARG A 66 -12.25 -7.95 -16.11
N ARG A 67 -13.07 -8.90 -15.64
CA ARG A 67 -13.07 -9.37 -14.26
C ARG A 67 -11.75 -10.05 -13.91
N ALA A 68 -11.16 -10.80 -14.83
CA ALA A 68 -9.84 -11.39 -14.63
C ALA A 68 -8.76 -10.35 -14.31
N VAL A 69 -8.75 -9.21 -15.00
CA VAL A 69 -7.82 -8.11 -14.70
C VAL A 69 -8.06 -7.54 -13.29
N GLU A 70 -9.33 -7.33 -12.93
CA GLU A 70 -9.73 -6.83 -11.61
C GLU A 70 -9.31 -7.81 -10.49
N VAL A 71 -9.57 -9.11 -10.67
CA VAL A 71 -9.21 -10.17 -9.70
C VAL A 71 -7.71 -10.35 -9.60
N ILE A 72 -6.96 -10.25 -10.70
CA ILE A 72 -5.49 -10.23 -10.65
C ILE A 72 -4.99 -9.05 -9.81
N ALA A 73 -5.56 -7.85 -9.97
CA ALA A 73 -5.19 -6.72 -9.12
C ALA A 73 -5.55 -6.96 -7.65
N HIS A 74 -6.70 -7.57 -7.37
CA HIS A 74 -7.12 -7.96 -6.02
C HIS A 74 -6.10 -8.90 -5.37
N GLU A 75 -5.80 -10.02 -6.01
CA GLU A 75 -4.95 -11.07 -5.46
C GLU A 75 -3.47 -10.70 -5.46
N VAL A 76 -2.99 -10.18 -6.59
CA VAL A 76 -1.56 -9.98 -6.82
C VAL A 76 -1.09 -8.64 -6.28
N VAL A 77 -1.79 -7.54 -6.56
CA VAL A 77 -1.39 -6.21 -6.06
C VAL A 77 -1.87 -6.02 -4.62
N GLY A 78 -3.12 -6.37 -4.36
CA GLY A 78 -3.79 -6.24 -3.08
C GLY A 78 -3.18 -7.12 -1.99
N HIS A 79 -3.34 -8.44 -2.08
CA HIS A 79 -2.84 -9.34 -1.03
C HIS A 79 -1.32 -9.52 -1.08
N HIS A 80 -0.80 -10.04 -2.20
CA HIS A 80 0.64 -10.36 -2.30
C HIS A 80 1.50 -9.09 -2.34
N GLY A 81 1.15 -8.15 -3.21
CA GLY A 81 1.89 -6.93 -3.49
C GLY A 81 2.04 -6.07 -2.24
N LEU A 82 0.94 -5.71 -1.57
CA LEU A 82 0.99 -4.92 -0.33
C LEU A 82 1.76 -5.63 0.77
N ARG A 83 1.62 -6.95 0.92
CA ARG A 83 2.37 -7.70 1.94
C ARG A 83 3.87 -7.68 1.67
N ARG A 84 4.28 -7.89 0.43
CA ARG A 84 5.69 -7.85 0.02
C ARG A 84 6.28 -6.43 0.12
N THR A 85 5.43 -5.45 -0.13
CA THR A 85 5.72 -4.03 -0.08
C THR A 85 5.99 -3.55 1.34
N LEU A 86 5.06 -3.81 2.25
CA LEU A 86 5.13 -3.32 3.62
C LEU A 86 6.01 -4.19 4.51
N GLY A 87 6.23 -5.46 4.15
CA GLY A 87 7.05 -6.39 4.91
C GLY A 87 6.58 -6.49 6.36
N GLY A 88 7.48 -6.19 7.31
CA GLY A 88 7.16 -6.21 8.75
C GLY A 88 6.04 -5.24 9.17
N ALA A 89 5.87 -4.13 8.44
CA ALA A 89 4.85 -3.11 8.72
C ALA A 89 3.46 -3.48 8.15
N TRP A 90 3.32 -4.64 7.48
CA TRP A 90 2.05 -5.00 6.86
C TRP A 90 0.91 -5.13 7.88
N ARG A 91 1.17 -5.78 9.03
CA ARG A 91 0.14 -5.99 10.06
C ARG A 91 -0.29 -4.68 10.73
N SER A 92 0.66 -3.82 11.06
CA SER A 92 0.37 -2.50 11.65
C SER A 92 -0.41 -1.63 10.66
N PHE A 93 -0.02 -1.63 9.38
CA PHE A 93 -0.73 -0.92 8.33
C PHE A 93 -2.19 -1.39 8.18
N LEU A 94 -2.43 -2.70 8.19
CA LEU A 94 -3.79 -3.25 8.13
C LEU A 94 -4.63 -2.85 9.35
N ALA A 95 -4.05 -2.89 10.55
CA ALA A 95 -4.72 -2.40 11.75
C ALA A 95 -5.09 -0.91 11.63
N SER A 96 -4.14 -0.07 11.21
CA SER A 96 -4.41 1.36 10.95
C SER A 96 -5.41 1.60 9.82
N THR A 97 -5.56 0.67 8.88
CA THR A 97 -6.58 0.71 7.82
C THR A 97 -7.98 0.48 8.38
N LEU A 98 -8.15 -0.46 9.32
CA LEU A 98 -9.42 -0.62 10.04
C LEU A 98 -9.80 0.62 10.83
N ASP A 99 -8.85 1.22 11.55
CA ASP A 99 -9.10 2.49 12.24
C ASP A 99 -9.47 3.59 11.25
N GLY A 100 -8.85 3.56 10.07
CA GLY A 100 -9.18 4.38 8.91
C GLY A 100 -10.66 4.31 8.52
N THR A 101 -11.26 3.13 8.51
CA THR A 101 -12.69 2.94 8.16
C THR A 101 -13.65 3.69 9.10
N ARG A 102 -13.22 4.02 10.32
CA ARG A 102 -14.04 4.83 11.25
C ARG A 102 -14.01 6.31 10.88
N ARG A 103 -12.93 6.81 10.26
CA ARG A 103 -12.67 8.24 10.03
C ARG A 103 -12.83 8.66 8.57
N ASP A 104 -12.47 7.80 7.63
CA ASP A 104 -12.48 8.07 6.20
C ASP A 104 -13.75 7.48 5.54
N PRO A 105 -14.60 8.30 4.90
CA PRO A 105 -15.87 7.84 4.32
C PRO A 105 -15.69 6.86 3.16
N ALA A 106 -14.62 6.98 2.37
CA ALA A 106 -14.37 6.09 1.23
C ALA A 106 -13.92 4.70 1.70
N LEU A 107 -13.09 4.65 2.75
CA LEU A 107 -12.73 3.38 3.40
C LEU A 107 -13.92 2.75 4.11
N ARG A 108 -14.76 3.56 4.76
CA ARG A 108 -16.01 3.09 5.38
C ARG A 108 -16.96 2.45 4.37
N ALA A 109 -17.18 3.10 3.23
CA ALA A 109 -18.04 2.57 2.17
C ALA A 109 -17.48 1.26 1.58
N THR A 110 -16.15 1.15 1.46
CA THR A 110 -15.49 -0.09 1.01
C THR A 110 -15.68 -1.22 2.01
N ARG A 111 -15.46 -0.95 3.29
CA ARG A 111 -15.73 -1.89 4.37
C ARG A 111 -17.17 -2.39 4.35
N GLN A 112 -18.16 -1.50 4.29
CA GLN A 112 -19.58 -1.86 4.29
C GLN A 112 -19.94 -2.80 3.13
N ARG A 113 -19.37 -2.58 1.94
CA ARG A 113 -19.60 -3.48 0.80
C ARG A 113 -19.03 -4.87 1.05
N ILE A 114 -17.82 -4.96 1.60
CA ILE A 114 -17.19 -6.25 1.92
C ILE A 114 -18.00 -6.98 2.99
N GLU A 115 -18.43 -6.27 4.03
CA GLU A 115 -19.28 -6.83 5.09
C GLU A 115 -20.62 -7.36 4.55
N GLN A 116 -21.16 -6.80 3.47
CA GLN A 116 -22.34 -7.33 2.77
C GLN A 116 -22.05 -8.61 1.99
N ILE A 117 -20.90 -8.70 1.32
CA ILE A 117 -20.48 -9.88 0.56
C ILE A 117 -20.23 -11.06 1.51
N TYR A 118 -19.59 -10.80 2.65
CA TYR A 118 -19.26 -11.81 3.66
C TYR A 118 -20.22 -11.81 4.84
N ALA A 119 -21.47 -11.38 4.62
CA ALA A 119 -22.50 -11.51 5.63
C ALA A 119 -22.85 -12.99 5.82
N ALA A 120 -22.67 -13.52 7.03
CA ALA A 120 -23.17 -14.82 7.39
C ALA A 120 -24.69 -14.77 7.63
N ASP A 121 -25.33 -15.93 7.60
CA ASP A 121 -26.71 -16.09 8.05
C ASP A 121 -26.87 -15.49 9.45
N GLY A 122 -27.80 -14.53 9.59
CA GLY A 122 -28.01 -13.76 10.82
C GLY A 122 -27.30 -12.40 10.89
N GLY A 123 -26.67 -11.94 9.79
CA GLY A 123 -26.18 -10.55 9.66
C GLY A 123 -24.87 -10.25 10.38
N THR A 124 -24.12 -11.28 10.79
CA THR A 124 -22.76 -11.12 11.32
C THR A 124 -21.73 -11.21 10.20
N VAL A 125 -20.68 -10.39 10.27
CA VAL A 125 -19.59 -10.41 9.30
C VAL A 125 -18.74 -11.66 9.55
N ALA A 126 -18.63 -12.55 8.57
CA ALA A 126 -17.93 -13.83 8.70
C ALA A 126 -16.39 -13.69 8.75
N LEU A 127 -15.84 -12.47 8.63
CA LEU A 127 -14.41 -12.21 8.54
C LEU A 127 -13.81 -11.69 9.85
N PRO A 128 -12.70 -12.30 10.33
CA PRO A 128 -11.89 -11.71 11.39
C PRO A 128 -11.37 -10.30 11.02
N PRO A 129 -11.14 -9.39 11.99
CA PRO A 129 -10.78 -8.00 11.69
C PRO A 129 -9.59 -7.83 10.74
N MET A 130 -8.50 -8.58 10.96
CA MET A 130 -7.32 -8.49 10.08
C MET A 130 -7.60 -9.00 8.66
N LYS A 131 -8.47 -9.99 8.51
CA LYS A 131 -8.91 -10.44 7.19
C LYS A 131 -9.76 -9.37 6.51
N LEU A 132 -10.71 -8.78 7.22
CA LEU A 132 -11.48 -7.64 6.70
C LEU A 132 -10.57 -6.47 6.26
N ALA A 133 -9.52 -6.16 7.01
CA ALA A 133 -8.55 -5.13 6.64
C ALA A 133 -7.81 -5.45 5.34
N ASP A 134 -7.38 -6.71 5.20
CA ASP A 134 -6.69 -7.23 4.02
C ASP A 134 -7.61 -7.17 2.79
N GLU A 135 -8.87 -7.61 2.93
CA GLU A 135 -9.91 -7.50 1.89
C GLU A 135 -10.20 -6.05 1.49
N ILE A 136 -10.23 -5.11 2.44
CA ILE A 136 -10.39 -3.68 2.14
C ILE A 136 -9.23 -3.20 1.26
N ALA A 137 -8.00 -3.58 1.61
CA ALA A 137 -6.82 -3.17 0.87
C ALA A 137 -6.80 -3.78 -0.54
N ALA A 138 -7.17 -5.06 -0.67
CA ALA A 138 -7.26 -5.76 -1.94
C ALA A 138 -8.39 -5.24 -2.83
N THR A 139 -9.56 -4.96 -2.26
CA THR A 139 -10.68 -4.30 -2.96
C THR A 139 -10.29 -2.91 -3.47
N ILE A 140 -9.45 -2.17 -2.75
CA ILE A 140 -8.94 -0.88 -3.25
C ILE A 140 -8.00 -1.08 -4.43
N ALA A 141 -7.18 -2.13 -4.44
CA ALA A 141 -6.35 -2.47 -5.60
C ALA A 141 -7.21 -2.84 -6.82
N GLU A 142 -8.19 -3.73 -6.64
CA GLU A 142 -9.18 -4.12 -7.64
C GLU A 142 -9.88 -2.92 -8.29
N ARG A 143 -10.35 -1.96 -7.48
CA ARG A 143 -11.04 -0.77 -8.00
C ARG A 143 -10.12 0.26 -8.62
N SER A 144 -8.81 0.14 -8.37
CA SER A 144 -7.82 1.09 -8.83
C SER A 144 -7.17 0.68 -10.15
N ILE A 145 -7.39 -0.54 -10.66
CA ILE A 145 -6.90 -0.96 -11.97
C ILE A 145 -7.90 -0.60 -13.07
N ASP A 146 -7.39 -0.15 -14.22
CA ASP A 146 -8.19 -0.04 -15.44
C ASP A 146 -8.20 -1.41 -16.15
N PRO A 147 -9.35 -2.08 -16.24
CA PRO A 147 -9.44 -3.42 -16.81
C PRO A 147 -9.12 -3.47 -18.32
N ARG A 148 -9.09 -2.33 -19.02
CA ARG A 148 -8.74 -2.30 -20.46
C ARG A 148 -7.25 -2.29 -20.70
N THR A 149 -6.49 -1.65 -19.82
CA THR A 149 -5.05 -1.43 -19.99
C THR A 149 -4.22 -2.32 -19.06
N GLY A 150 -4.82 -2.77 -17.96
CA GLY A 150 -4.11 -3.45 -16.88
C GLY A 150 -3.22 -2.51 -16.08
N GLU A 151 -3.39 -1.19 -16.21
CA GLU A 151 -2.63 -0.20 -15.46
C GLU A 151 -3.44 0.41 -14.31
N MET A 152 -2.74 0.83 -13.25
CA MET A 152 -3.39 1.48 -12.11
C MET A 152 -3.89 2.88 -12.49
N ALA A 153 -5.21 3.06 -12.53
CA ALA A 153 -5.90 4.31 -12.84
C ALA A 153 -6.25 5.12 -11.57
N VAL A 154 -5.24 5.49 -10.80
CA VAL A 154 -5.42 6.28 -9.56
C VAL A 154 -5.27 7.77 -9.84
N ALA A 155 -6.29 8.56 -9.50
CA ALA A 155 -6.24 10.02 -9.60
C ALA A 155 -5.16 10.62 -8.69
N ARG A 156 -4.40 11.61 -9.20
CA ARG A 156 -3.32 12.32 -8.48
C ARG A 156 -2.27 11.36 -7.89
N PRO A 157 -1.65 10.50 -8.72
CA PRO A 157 -0.84 9.37 -8.26
C PRO A 157 0.37 9.81 -7.41
N LEU A 158 1.07 10.88 -7.82
CA LEU A 158 2.24 11.40 -7.07
C LEU A 158 1.85 11.91 -5.68
N GLN A 159 0.71 12.60 -5.56
CA GLN A 159 0.23 13.09 -4.27
C GLN A 159 -0.11 11.94 -3.32
N LYS A 160 -0.76 10.89 -3.84
CA LYS A 160 -1.14 9.71 -3.05
C LYS A 160 0.07 8.87 -2.65
N GLN A 161 1.04 8.69 -3.55
CA GLN A 161 2.32 8.05 -3.22
C GLN A 161 3.07 8.84 -2.13
N ALA A 162 3.11 10.17 -2.22
CA ALA A 162 3.70 11.01 -1.18
C ALA A 162 2.95 10.87 0.16
N ALA A 163 1.61 10.84 0.13
CA ALA A 163 0.79 10.62 1.32
C ALA A 163 1.06 9.24 1.94
N ALA A 164 1.18 8.18 1.13
CA ALA A 164 1.50 6.83 1.58
C ALA A 164 2.86 6.78 2.28
N VAL A 165 3.90 7.39 1.69
CA VAL A 165 5.23 7.49 2.30
C VAL A 165 5.18 8.28 3.61
N ALA A 166 4.55 9.46 3.60
CA ALA A 166 4.44 10.29 4.81
C ALA A 166 3.68 9.57 5.93
N GLY A 167 2.61 8.86 5.59
CA GLY A 167 1.84 8.04 6.52
C GLY A 167 2.66 6.87 7.09
N HIS A 168 3.42 6.19 6.25
CA HIS A 168 4.31 5.11 6.68
C HIS A 168 5.40 5.62 7.63
N VAL A 169 6.08 6.73 7.30
CA VAL A 169 7.08 7.35 8.18
C VAL A 169 6.45 7.75 9.51
N ALA A 170 5.27 8.38 9.49
CA ALA A 170 4.60 8.77 10.71
C ALA A 170 4.29 7.59 11.63
N ARG A 171 3.79 6.46 11.08
CA ARG A 171 3.44 5.28 11.88
C ARG A 171 4.63 4.45 12.32
N GLU A 172 5.57 4.19 11.40
CA GLU A 172 6.61 3.18 11.62
C GLU A 172 7.94 3.76 12.10
N VAL A 173 8.22 5.04 11.80
CA VAL A 173 9.46 5.70 12.20
C VAL A 173 9.23 6.63 13.39
N LEU A 174 8.16 7.43 13.32
CA LEU A 174 7.83 8.40 14.37
C LEU A 174 6.87 7.81 15.42
N LEU A 175 6.37 6.59 15.22
CA LEU A 175 5.46 5.88 16.13
C LEU A 175 4.21 6.69 16.49
N LEU A 176 3.73 7.51 15.56
CA LEU A 176 2.50 8.28 15.72
C LEU A 176 1.30 7.39 15.42
N ASP A 177 0.35 7.38 16.35
CA ASP A 177 -0.94 6.73 16.15
C ASP A 177 -1.77 7.49 15.10
N ARG A 178 -1.68 7.04 13.85
CA ARG A 178 -2.34 7.65 12.70
C ARG A 178 -3.03 6.61 11.84
N ALA A 179 -4.36 6.65 11.85
CA ALA A 179 -5.20 5.91 10.93
C ALA A 179 -4.81 6.15 9.46
N VAL A 180 -4.93 5.10 8.64
CA VAL A 180 -4.75 5.20 7.18
C VAL A 180 -6.00 5.83 6.57
N CYS A 181 -5.81 6.76 5.63
CA CYS A 181 -6.89 7.30 4.81
C CYS A 181 -6.88 6.69 3.40
N ALA A 182 -7.94 6.91 2.61
CA ALA A 182 -8.06 6.35 1.27
C ALA A 182 -6.90 6.74 0.34
N ASP A 183 -6.46 8.00 0.40
CA ASP A 183 -5.33 8.50 -0.39
C ASP A 183 -4.02 7.79 -0.05
N GLN A 184 -3.77 7.52 1.24
CA GLN A 184 -2.60 6.76 1.69
C GLN A 184 -2.67 5.31 1.22
N LEU A 185 -3.84 4.67 1.31
CA LEU A 185 -4.01 3.29 0.87
C LEU A 185 -3.83 3.15 -0.65
N GLN A 186 -4.47 4.00 -1.44
CA GLN A 186 -4.31 4.01 -2.90
C GLN A 186 -2.86 4.33 -3.32
N GLY A 187 -2.18 5.23 -2.61
CA GLY A 187 -0.76 5.48 -2.81
C GLY A 187 0.11 4.26 -2.50
N THR A 188 -0.23 3.51 -1.46
CA THR A 188 0.49 2.27 -1.08
C THR A 188 0.27 1.18 -2.14
N VAL A 189 -0.96 1.04 -2.66
CA VAL A 189 -1.27 0.14 -3.79
C VAL A 189 -0.45 0.51 -5.03
N LEU A 190 -0.36 1.79 -5.40
CA LEU A 190 0.46 2.23 -6.53
C LEU A 190 1.94 1.87 -6.37
N LEU A 191 2.47 2.04 -5.15
CA LEU A 191 3.85 1.68 -4.86
C LEU A 191 4.05 0.16 -4.88
N ALA A 192 3.04 -0.62 -4.45
CA ALA A 192 3.08 -2.07 -4.51
C ALA A 192 3.05 -2.60 -5.94
N GLU A 193 2.16 -2.09 -6.80
CA GLU A 193 2.17 -2.45 -8.22
C GLU A 193 3.50 -2.09 -8.87
N ARG A 194 4.04 -0.91 -8.58
CA ARG A 194 5.34 -0.50 -9.11
C ARG A 194 6.44 -1.47 -8.68
N GLN A 195 6.44 -1.87 -7.41
CA GLN A 195 7.40 -2.85 -6.90
C GLN A 195 7.27 -4.20 -7.61
N LEU A 196 6.04 -4.66 -7.87
CA LEU A 196 5.80 -5.88 -8.65
C LEU A 196 6.36 -5.73 -10.07
N ARG A 197 6.13 -4.59 -10.73
CA ARG A 197 6.56 -4.30 -12.10
C ARG A 197 8.08 -4.24 -12.25
N VAL A 198 8.76 -3.42 -11.46
CA VAL A 198 10.21 -3.21 -11.61
C VAL A 198 11.06 -4.16 -10.77
N GLY A 199 10.44 -4.87 -9.83
CA GLY A 199 11.10 -5.65 -8.80
C GLY A 199 11.91 -4.81 -7.81
N GLY A 200 12.49 -5.49 -6.83
CA GLY A 200 13.23 -4.88 -5.73
C GLY A 200 12.36 -4.70 -4.49
N THR A 201 12.97 -4.33 -3.36
CA THR A 201 12.21 -3.99 -2.16
C THR A 201 11.52 -2.64 -2.36
N PHE A 202 10.31 -2.48 -1.79
CA PHE A 202 9.49 -1.25 -1.66
C PHE A 202 10.28 0.03 -1.39
N LEU A 203 11.50 -0.17 -0.88
CA LEU A 203 12.54 0.79 -0.69
C LEU A 203 13.85 0.24 -1.29
N GLY A 204 14.13 0.48 -2.58
CA GLY A 204 15.52 0.72 -3.02
C GLY A 204 16.20 1.84 -2.21
N TRP A 205 15.39 2.58 -1.43
CA TRP A 205 15.77 3.45 -0.33
C TRP A 205 16.42 2.74 0.87
N ARG A 206 16.32 1.41 1.10
CA ARG A 206 17.03 0.79 2.25
C ARG A 206 18.55 0.96 2.16
N ARG A 207 19.16 1.05 0.96
CA ARG A 207 20.60 1.40 0.84
C ARG A 207 20.89 2.89 0.89
N ARG A 208 20.04 3.75 0.29
CA ARG A 208 20.26 5.20 0.22
C ARG A 208 19.85 5.91 1.51
N ILE A 209 18.74 5.48 2.13
CA ILE A 209 18.34 5.83 3.48
C ILE A 209 19.16 5.05 4.50
N ALA A 210 19.54 3.77 4.39
CA ALA A 210 20.52 3.25 5.36
C ALA A 210 21.87 3.96 5.25
N GLY A 211 22.29 4.47 4.08
CA GLY A 211 23.44 5.38 4.00
C GLY A 211 23.21 6.71 4.73
N TRP A 212 22.03 7.31 4.57
CA TRP A 212 21.62 8.54 5.24
C TRP A 212 21.35 8.36 6.76
N TYR A 213 20.81 7.21 7.15
CA TYR A 213 20.36 6.80 8.48
C TYR A 213 21.50 6.18 9.29
N ALA A 214 22.40 5.40 8.67
CA ALA A 214 23.68 5.00 9.27
C ALA A 214 24.66 6.18 9.39
N GLY A 215 24.55 7.19 8.52
CA GLY A 215 25.26 8.46 8.67
C GLY A 215 24.78 9.28 9.89
N PHE A 216 23.50 9.18 10.25
CA PHE A 216 22.89 9.80 11.43
C PHE A 216 23.14 8.98 12.72
N MET A 217 23.17 7.65 12.60
CA MET A 217 23.36 6.70 13.71
C MET A 217 24.83 6.26 13.92
N ALA A 218 25.80 6.99 13.36
CA ALA A 218 27.22 6.80 13.66
C ALA A 218 27.61 7.24 15.09
N TYR A 219 26.64 7.43 15.99
CA TYR A 219 26.86 7.42 17.42
C TYR A 219 26.48 6.04 17.95
N LYS A 220 27.49 5.29 18.43
CA LYS A 220 27.32 3.97 19.01
C LYS A 220 26.24 4.05 20.09
N PHE A 221 25.14 3.35 19.88
CA PHE A 221 24.15 3.10 20.92
C PHE A 221 24.85 2.34 22.06
N ASP A 222 25.09 3.02 23.18
CA ASP A 222 25.51 2.41 24.42
C ASP A 222 24.24 2.16 25.25
N PRO A 223 23.82 0.89 25.45
CA PRO A 223 22.62 0.56 26.19
C PRO A 223 22.68 0.94 27.67
N ASN A 224 23.85 1.33 28.18
CA ASN A 224 24.04 1.82 29.55
C ASN A 224 24.18 3.35 29.62
N ALA A 225 24.11 4.06 28.49
CA ALA A 225 24.12 5.52 28.50
C ALA A 225 22.81 6.04 29.10
N ARG A 226 22.94 6.92 30.09
CA ARG A 226 21.81 7.65 30.69
C ARG A 226 20.99 8.36 29.58
N PRO A 227 19.66 8.45 29.73
CA PRO A 227 18.83 9.17 28.78
C PRO A 227 19.34 10.61 28.62
N MET A 228 19.53 11.02 27.37
CA MET A 228 20.09 12.31 27.01
C MET A 228 19.20 13.45 27.51
N SER A 229 19.80 14.39 28.24
CA SER A 229 19.07 15.57 28.69
C SER A 229 18.74 16.49 27.50
N LEU A 230 17.70 17.31 27.65
CA LEU A 230 17.29 18.28 26.64
C LEU A 230 18.45 19.20 26.21
N GLN A 231 19.33 19.53 27.15
CA GLN A 231 20.49 20.37 26.90
C GLN A 231 21.58 19.63 26.11
N GLU A 232 21.85 18.36 26.44
CA GLU A 232 22.76 17.51 25.66
C GLU A 232 22.24 17.27 24.23
N ALA A 233 20.92 17.14 24.04
CA ALA A 233 20.30 17.05 22.73
C ALA A 233 20.45 18.35 21.92
N GLN A 234 20.30 19.52 22.56
CA GLN A 234 20.50 20.82 21.94
C GLN A 234 21.97 21.08 21.55
N ASP A 235 22.91 20.65 22.38
CA ASP A 235 24.33 20.82 22.12
C ASP A 235 24.84 19.87 21.04
N LEU A 236 24.29 18.65 20.94
CA LEU A 236 24.51 17.76 19.80
C LEU A 236 23.95 18.34 18.48
N LEU A 237 22.77 18.95 18.53
CA LEU A 237 22.21 19.64 17.36
C LEU A 237 23.07 20.84 16.93
N ARG A 238 23.66 21.59 17.87
CA ARG A 238 24.59 22.68 17.56
C ARG A 238 25.93 22.19 17.01
N ALA A 239 26.47 21.10 17.56
CA ALA A 239 27.69 20.48 17.08
C ALA A 239 27.52 19.91 15.66
N GLU A 240 26.39 19.26 15.36
CA GLU A 240 26.10 18.75 14.01
C GLU A 240 25.82 19.90 13.03
N ASN A 241 25.17 20.98 13.46
CA ASN A 241 24.99 22.18 12.63
C ASN A 241 26.34 22.85 12.28
N THR A 242 27.32 22.77 13.18
CA THR A 242 28.69 23.25 12.93
C THR A 242 29.46 22.30 12.01
N ARG A 243 29.25 20.98 12.15
CA ARG A 243 29.79 19.96 11.25
C ARG A 243 29.19 20.04 9.83
N LEU A 244 27.91 20.37 9.72
CA LEU A 244 27.20 20.60 8.45
C LEU A 244 27.70 21.88 7.77
N LYS A 245 27.93 22.96 8.51
CA LYS A 245 28.61 24.16 8.00
C LYS A 245 29.98 23.87 7.39
N ASN A 246 30.72 22.89 7.92
CA ASN A 246 32.01 22.47 7.37
C ASN A 246 31.90 21.46 6.21
N LYS A 247 30.71 20.89 5.96
CA LYS A 247 30.46 19.89 4.91
C LYS A 247 29.65 20.46 3.73
N ASP A 248 29.10 21.66 3.88
CA ASP A 248 28.45 22.45 2.84
C ASP A 248 29.44 23.37 2.11
N GLU A 249 30.23 22.77 1.23
CA GLU A 249 30.34 23.35 -0.10
C GLU A 249 29.50 22.49 -1.05
N ASN A 250 28.25 22.95 -1.25
CA ASN A 250 27.48 22.87 -2.50
C ASN A 250 26.40 21.79 -2.75
N GLY A 251 25.67 21.22 -1.78
CA GLY A 251 24.50 20.42 -2.22
C GLY A 251 23.41 20.03 -1.23
N ILE A 252 23.70 19.91 0.05
CA ILE A 252 22.76 19.27 0.98
C ILE A 252 21.85 20.31 1.62
N VAL A 253 22.36 21.50 1.96
CA VAL A 253 21.52 22.59 2.47
C VAL A 253 20.45 23.01 1.46
N LEU A 254 20.73 23.01 0.16
CA LEU A 254 19.73 23.35 -0.84
C LEU A 254 18.57 22.33 -0.86
N GLN A 255 18.87 21.04 -0.63
CA GLN A 255 17.86 19.97 -0.62
C GLN A 255 17.05 19.93 0.68
N VAL A 256 17.69 20.19 1.82
CA VAL A 256 16.99 20.27 3.12
C VAL A 256 16.14 21.53 3.20
N LEU A 257 16.64 22.67 2.70
CA LEU A 257 15.85 23.89 2.57
C LEU A 257 14.70 23.71 1.58
N ALA A 258 14.89 22.98 0.47
CA ALA A 258 13.79 22.65 -0.45
C ALA A 258 12.74 21.77 0.22
N LEU A 259 13.14 20.77 1.01
CA LEU A 259 12.21 19.89 1.72
C LEU A 259 11.46 20.64 2.83
N ALA A 260 12.16 21.48 3.60
CA ALA A 260 11.57 22.33 4.62
C ALA A 260 10.63 23.37 4.02
N ALA A 261 10.99 23.97 2.87
CA ALA A 261 10.12 24.88 2.13
C ALA A 261 8.85 24.18 1.62
N ILE A 262 8.95 22.93 1.15
CA ILE A 262 7.79 22.12 0.74
C ILE A 262 6.89 21.82 1.94
N VAL A 263 7.45 21.45 3.09
CA VAL A 263 6.68 21.18 4.30
C VAL A 263 6.00 22.45 4.83
N VAL A 264 6.72 23.58 4.88
CA VAL A 264 6.17 24.88 5.31
C VAL A 264 5.10 25.38 4.34
N PHE A 265 5.31 25.24 3.03
CA PHE A 265 4.32 25.61 2.02
C PHE A 265 3.05 24.75 2.12
N PHE A 266 3.18 23.44 2.37
CA PHE A 266 2.02 22.56 2.55
C PHE A 266 1.26 22.84 3.85
N VAL A 267 1.96 23.09 4.95
CA VAL A 267 1.31 23.45 6.23
C VAL A 267 0.62 24.80 6.13
N GLY A 268 1.24 25.79 5.49
CA GLY A 268 0.65 27.10 5.24
C GLY A 268 -0.56 27.05 4.30
N TYR A 269 -0.49 26.24 3.24
CA TYR A 269 -1.62 26.04 2.31
C TYR A 269 -2.82 25.37 3.00
N LEU A 270 -2.58 24.36 3.85
CA LEU A 270 -3.63 23.70 4.63
C LEU A 270 -4.27 24.65 5.65
N ALA A 271 -3.49 25.54 6.28
CA ALA A 271 -4.00 26.56 7.17
C ALA A 271 -4.85 27.61 6.42
N TRP A 272 -4.38 28.09 5.26
CA TRP A 272 -5.12 29.06 4.43
C TRP A 272 -6.42 28.48 3.87
N ALA A 273 -6.40 27.23 3.39
CA ALA A 273 -7.59 26.54 2.90
C ALA A 273 -8.63 26.29 4.00
N GLY A 274 -8.19 26.05 5.24
CA GLY A 274 -9.07 25.89 6.40
C GLY A 274 -9.73 27.20 6.88
N ILE A 275 -9.08 28.34 6.69
CA ILE A 275 -9.63 29.66 7.06
C ILE A 275 -10.74 30.10 6.07
N LYS A 276 -10.61 29.79 4.78
CA LYS A 276 -11.62 30.15 3.77
C LYS A 276 -12.95 29.39 3.91
N THR A 277 -12.94 28.16 4.43
CA THR A 277 -14.17 27.39 4.67
C THR A 277 -14.94 27.83 5.92
N PHE A 278 -14.31 28.56 6.84
CA PHE A 278 -14.97 29.08 8.05
C PHE A 278 -15.51 30.52 7.90
N GLY A 279 -15.06 31.27 6.89
CA GLY A 279 -15.48 32.65 6.62
C GLY A 279 -16.82 32.82 5.88
N TRP A 280 -17.61 31.75 5.70
CA TRP A 280 -18.91 31.79 4.99
C TRP A 280 -20.11 31.45 5.89
N LEU A 281 -19.92 31.45 7.21
CA LEU A 281 -20.96 31.15 8.21
C LEU A 281 -21.26 32.30 9.19
N HIS A 282 -20.91 33.54 8.82
CA HIS A 282 -21.41 34.75 9.47
C HIS A 282 -21.95 35.74 8.44
#